data_AF-A0A8B6BHX6-F1
#
_entry.id   AF-A0A8B6BHX6-F1
#
_cell.length_a   1.000
_cell.length_b   1.000
_cell.length_c   1.000
_cell.angle_alpha   90.00
_cell.angle_beta   90.00
_cell.angle_gamma   90.00
#
_symmetry.space_group_name_H-M   'P 1'
#
loop_
_entity.id
_entity.type
_entity.pdbx_description
1 polymer ?
#
loop_
_entity_poly.entity_id
_entity_poly.type
_entity_poly.pdbx_seq_one_letter_code
_entity_poly.pdbx_strand_id
1 'polypeptide(L)'
;MAATCYYQNEVEFDSNAELKEQCKCQISCEFTTFDQSISTSTSPADVYFPILQSMGYTDIKNNILEVRLYYDSLSYLLVESIPEYNTEDIVGILGGQMGIFLGASLLTLSELIEFVILSVAMVMKKCYRCAFRKKNEQNEQDLTQYY
;
A
#
# COMPACT_ATOMS: atom_id res chain seq x y z
N MET A 1 12.96 -36.81 32.67
CA MET A 1 13.58 -35.57 32.13
C MET A 1 14.68 -35.19 33.10
N ALA A 2 15.94 -35.36 32.72
CA ALA A 2 17.08 -35.01 33.55
C ALA A 2 17.30 -33.49 33.48
N ALA A 3 17.49 -32.82 34.62
CA ALA A 3 17.91 -31.43 34.63
C ALA A 3 19.39 -31.38 34.24
N THR A 4 19.68 -30.85 33.06
CA THR A 4 21.04 -30.58 32.58
C THR A 4 21.37 -29.09 32.73
N CYS A 5 22.65 -28.77 32.87
CA CYS A 5 23.11 -27.41 33.09
C CYS A 5 22.90 -26.53 31.84
N TYR A 6 22.32 -25.34 32.05
CA TYR A 6 21.97 -24.38 30.98
C TYR A 6 23.14 -24.05 30.05
N TYR A 7 24.32 -23.72 30.60
CA TYR A 7 25.47 -23.23 29.82
C TYR A 7 25.98 -24.23 28.75
N GLN A 8 25.98 -25.53 29.06
CA GLN A 8 26.42 -26.54 28.09
C GLN A 8 25.40 -26.70 26.95
N ASN A 9 24.11 -26.63 27.27
CA ASN A 9 23.05 -26.76 26.28
C ASN A 9 22.85 -25.49 25.45
N GLU A 10 23.17 -24.30 25.96
CA GLU A 10 23.09 -23.03 25.22
C GLU A 10 24.07 -23.04 24.04
N VAL A 11 25.32 -23.42 24.29
CA VAL A 11 26.35 -23.55 23.25
C VAL A 11 25.98 -24.62 22.22
N GLU A 12 25.38 -25.73 22.66
CA GLU A 12 24.90 -26.79 21.78
C GLU A 12 23.71 -26.33 20.93
N PHE A 13 22.76 -25.60 21.52
CA PHE A 13 21.60 -25.04 20.82
C PHE A 13 22.01 -24.00 19.76
N ASP A 14 22.96 -23.12 20.07
CA ASP A 14 23.43 -22.10 19.14
C ASP A 14 24.29 -22.66 18.01
N SER A 15 25.05 -23.72 18.27
CA SER A 15 25.93 -24.35 17.27
C SER A 15 25.23 -25.39 16.39
N ASN A 16 24.12 -25.96 16.85
CA ASN A 16 23.41 -27.03 16.15
C ASN A 16 22.18 -26.50 15.38
N ALA A 17 22.35 -26.36 14.06
CA ALA A 17 21.28 -25.91 13.17
C ALA A 17 20.05 -26.84 13.17
N GLU A 18 20.20 -28.14 13.39
CA GLU A 18 19.09 -29.09 13.44
C GLU A 18 18.24 -28.90 14.70
N LEU A 19 18.86 -28.62 15.86
CA LEU A 19 18.14 -28.28 17.10
C LEU A 19 17.41 -26.94 16.96
N LYS A 20 18.02 -25.97 16.28
CA LYS A 20 17.38 -24.68 15.99
C LYS A 20 16.20 -24.82 15.03
N GLU A 21 16.29 -25.71 14.04
CA GLU A 21 15.20 -26.00 13.10
C GLU A 21 14.06 -26.81 13.74
N GLN A 22 14.35 -27.61 14.77
CA GLN A 22 13.31 -28.25 15.59
C GLN A 22 12.47 -27.20 16.33
N CYS A 23 13.07 -26.06 16.70
CA CYS A 23 12.37 -24.90 17.24
C CYS A 23 11.79 -24.02 16.12
N LYS A 24 10.72 -24.50 15.48
CA LYS A 24 9.91 -23.74 14.49
C LYS A 24 9.02 -22.69 15.17
N CYS A 25 9.60 -21.82 15.97
CA CYS A 25 8.87 -20.74 16.61
C CYS A 25 8.51 -19.69 15.56
N GLN A 26 7.23 -19.60 15.23
CA GLN A 26 6.73 -18.48 14.44
C GLN A 26 6.80 -17.20 15.28
N ILE A 27 7.13 -16.09 14.63
CA ILE A 27 7.02 -14.78 15.28
C ILE A 27 5.55 -14.48 15.58
N SER A 28 5.28 -13.85 16.73
CA SER A 28 3.93 -13.40 17.07
C SER A 28 3.52 -12.24 16.16
N CYS A 29 2.31 -12.28 15.62
CA CYS A 29 1.74 -11.17 14.84
C CYS A 29 1.40 -9.96 15.72
N GLU A 30 1.10 -10.20 17.00
CA GLU A 30 0.77 -9.15 17.97
C GLU A 30 1.81 -9.19 19.10
N PHE A 31 2.47 -8.06 19.31
CA PHE A 31 3.42 -7.89 20.39
C PHE A 31 3.47 -6.42 20.83
N THR A 32 3.69 -6.20 22.12
CA THR A 32 3.80 -4.86 22.70
C THR A 32 5.19 -4.70 23.31
N THR A 33 5.95 -3.72 22.83
CA THR A 33 7.27 -3.35 23.36
C THR A 33 7.19 -2.07 24.18
N PHE A 34 7.90 -2.03 25.31
CA PHE A 34 7.99 -0.85 26.17
C PHE A 34 9.41 -0.30 26.10
N ASP A 35 9.56 0.90 25.53
CA ASP A 35 10.81 1.65 25.59
C ASP A 35 11.01 2.20 27.01
N GLN A 36 12.20 1.97 27.57
CA GLN A 36 12.49 2.29 28.96
C GLN A 36 13.56 3.38 29.05
N SER A 37 13.23 4.48 29.75
CA SER A 37 14.17 5.54 30.10
C SER A 37 14.36 5.57 31.61
N ILE A 38 15.57 5.23 32.08
CA ILE A 38 15.88 5.16 33.51
C ILE A 38 16.53 6.46 33.95
N SER A 39 15.94 7.11 34.96
CA SER A 39 16.54 8.23 35.68
C SER A 39 16.75 7.85 37.14
N THR A 40 17.87 8.28 37.72
CA THR A 40 18.22 7.99 39.11
C THR A 40 18.46 9.28 39.87
N SER A 41 18.02 9.31 41.12
CA SER A 41 18.24 10.43 42.04
C SER A 41 18.46 9.89 43.45
N THR A 42 19.14 10.68 44.28
CA THR A 42 19.37 10.31 45.68
C THR A 42 18.09 10.50 46.47
N SER A 43 17.55 9.40 47.00
CA SER A 43 16.41 9.37 47.93
C SER A 43 16.81 8.57 49.17
N PRO A 44 16.29 8.88 50.38
CA PRO A 44 15.51 10.07 50.73
C PRO A 44 16.41 11.30 50.97
N ALA A 45 15.82 12.50 50.96
CA ALA A 45 16.56 13.73 51.24
C ALA A 45 17.13 13.72 52.68
N ASP A 46 18.30 14.34 52.87
CA ASP A 46 19.05 14.29 54.15
C ASP A 46 18.22 14.79 55.34
N VAL A 47 17.25 15.69 55.11
CA VAL A 47 16.33 16.23 56.12
C VAL A 47 15.47 15.14 56.78
N TYR A 48 15.19 14.03 56.07
CA TYR A 48 14.37 12.95 56.59
C TYR A 48 15.15 11.92 57.42
N PHE A 49 16.48 11.93 57.38
CA PHE A 49 17.31 10.98 58.13
C PHE A 49 17.09 10.98 59.65
N PRO A 50 17.04 12.13 60.38
CA PRO A 50 16.83 12.09 61.82
C PRO A 50 15.48 11.48 62.20
N ILE A 51 14.45 11.71 61.38
CA ILE A 51 13.11 11.16 61.58
C ILE A 51 13.14 9.65 61.36
N LEU A 52 13.75 9.18 60.27
CA LEU A 52 13.85 7.75 59.96
C LEU A 52 14.72 7.00 60.98
N GLN A 53 15.80 7.60 61.45
CA GLN A 53 16.61 7.03 62.54
C GLN A 53 15.83 6.95 63.85
N SER A 54 15.00 7.96 64.17
CA SER A 54 14.15 7.92 65.36
C SER A 54 13.07 6.83 65.30
N MET A 55 12.70 6.39 64.10
CA MET A 55 11.80 5.25 63.86
C MET A 55 12.52 3.89 63.86
N GLY A 56 13.84 3.85 64.08
CA GLY A 56 14.64 2.62 64.17
C GLY A 56 15.23 2.13 62.85
N TYR A 57 15.15 2.91 61.77
CA TYR A 57 15.80 2.55 60.50
C TYR A 57 17.32 2.82 60.57
N THR A 58 18.12 1.77 60.40
CA THR A 58 19.59 1.83 60.31
C THR A 58 20.02 1.55 58.87
N ASP A 59 21.13 2.16 58.44
CA ASP A 59 21.69 2.00 57.08
C ASP A 59 20.71 2.33 55.93
N ILE A 60 19.94 3.41 56.12
CA ILE A 60 18.90 3.90 55.20
C ILE A 60 19.41 4.02 53.74
N LYS A 61 20.63 4.51 53.54
CA LYS A 61 21.21 4.74 52.20
C LYS A 61 21.49 3.45 51.42
N ASN A 62 21.75 2.35 52.11
CA ASN A 62 22.14 1.08 51.47
C ASN A 62 20.95 0.11 51.35
N ASN A 63 19.88 0.34 52.12
CA ASN A 63 18.76 -0.59 52.25
C ASN A 63 17.45 -0.07 51.65
N ILE A 64 17.33 1.25 51.39
CA ILE A 64 16.12 1.84 50.82
C ILE A 64 16.33 2.17 49.35
N LEU A 65 15.43 1.66 48.51
CA LEU A 65 15.30 2.01 47.11
C LEU A 65 13.88 2.46 46.82
N GLU A 66 13.73 3.62 46.20
CA GLU A 66 12.45 4.12 45.72
C GLU A 66 12.41 4.01 44.19
N VAL A 67 11.49 3.20 43.67
CA VAL A 67 11.27 3.05 42.23
C VAL A 67 9.94 3.70 41.85
N ARG A 68 9.99 4.65 40.92
CA ARG A 68 8.79 5.28 40.36
C ARG A 68 8.65 4.88 38.90
N LEU A 69 7.53 4.24 38.58
CA LEU A 69 7.17 3.84 37.22
C LEU A 69 6.11 4.81 36.69
N TYR A 70 6.38 5.40 35.55
CA TYR A 70 5.48 6.33 34.88
C TYR A 70 5.62 6.18 33.37
N TYR A 71 4.54 6.49 32.65
CA TYR A 71 4.57 6.61 31.19
C TYR A 71 5.13 7.98 30.83
N ASP A 72 5.98 8.03 29.82
CA ASP A 72 6.56 9.29 29.31
C ASP A 72 5.47 10.17 28.66
N SER A 73 4.50 9.54 27.98
CA SER A 73 3.33 10.22 27.44
C SER A 73 2.09 9.33 27.51
N LEU A 74 0.90 9.92 27.34
CA LEU A 74 -0.37 9.19 27.26
C LEU A 74 -0.61 8.57 25.87
N SER A 75 0.28 8.81 24.91
CA SER A 75 0.19 8.30 23.55
C SER A 75 1.04 7.05 23.39
N TYR A 76 0.55 6.09 22.60
CA TYR A 76 1.28 4.89 22.21
C TYR A 76 1.51 4.87 20.70
N LEU A 77 2.57 4.20 20.28
CA LEU A 77 2.84 3.93 18.87
C LEU A 77 2.23 2.59 18.49
N LEU A 78 1.32 2.60 17.52
CA LEU A 78 0.76 1.39 16.92
C LEU A 78 1.43 1.16 15.56
N VAL A 79 2.03 -0.03 15.38
CA VAL A 79 2.65 -0.43 14.11
C VAL A 79 1.89 -1.64 13.57
N GLU A 80 1.12 -1.41 12.51
CA GLU A 80 0.35 -2.45 11.82
C GLU A 80 0.88 -2.64 10.40
N SER A 81 1.04 -3.90 9.99
CA SER A 81 1.43 -4.25 8.62
C SER A 81 0.19 -4.55 7.79
N ILE A 82 -0.17 -3.62 6.91
CA ILE A 82 -1.29 -3.80 5.97
C ILE A 82 -0.77 -4.25 4.60
N PRO A 83 -1.53 -5.09 3.86
CA PRO A 83 -1.17 -5.46 2.49
C PRO A 83 -1.22 -4.23 1.57
N GLU A 84 -0.23 -4.08 0.69
CA GLU A 84 -0.17 -2.97 -0.27
C GLU A 84 -1.24 -3.08 -1.37
N TYR A 85 -1.58 -4.30 -1.78
CA TYR A 85 -2.57 -4.57 -2.82
C TYR A 85 -3.55 -5.63 -2.37
N ASN A 86 -4.84 -5.31 -2.42
CA ASN A 86 -5.90 -6.29 -2.29
C ASN A 86 -6.26 -6.88 -3.66
N THR A 87 -7.02 -7.98 -3.64
CA THR A 87 -7.55 -8.60 -4.86
C THR A 87 -8.40 -7.62 -5.67
N GLU A 88 -9.17 -6.76 -4.99
CA GLU A 88 -9.99 -5.71 -5.59
C GLU A 88 -9.13 -4.67 -6.33
N ASP A 89 -8.01 -4.26 -5.73
CA ASP A 89 -7.08 -3.29 -6.32
C ASP A 89 -6.45 -3.85 -7.60
N ILE A 90 -6.03 -5.13 -7.56
CA ILE A 90 -5.43 -5.81 -8.71
C ILE A 90 -6.43 -5.89 -9.87
N VAL A 91 -7.69 -6.24 -9.59
CA VAL A 91 -8.74 -6.30 -10.61
C VAL A 91 -9.05 -4.90 -11.16
N GLY A 92 -9.06 -3.87 -10.30
CA GLY A 92 -9.26 -2.48 -10.72
C GLY A 92 -8.17 -1.99 -11.67
N ILE A 93 -6.90 -2.26 -11.36
CA ILE A 93 -5.75 -1.86 -12.20
C ILE A 93 -5.80 -2.58 -13.55
N LEU A 94 -6.02 -3.91 -13.55
CA LEU A 94 -6.11 -4.69 -14.79
C LEU A 94 -7.31 -4.25 -15.64
N GLY A 95 -8.47 -4.11 -15.02
CA GLY A 95 -9.70 -3.69 -15.69
C GLY A 95 -9.61 -2.29 -16.28
N GLY A 96 -8.98 -1.35 -15.57
CA GLY A 96 -8.76 0.02 -16.06
C GLY A 96 -7.86 0.05 -17.29
N GLN A 97 -6.70 -0.63 -17.23
CA GLN A 97 -5.77 -0.65 -18.35
C GLN A 97 -6.36 -1.34 -19.58
N MET A 98 -7.01 -2.50 -19.40
CA MET A 98 -7.69 -3.21 -20.48
C MET A 98 -8.87 -2.41 -21.04
N GLY A 99 -9.62 -1.73 -20.18
CA GLY A 99 -10.76 -0.90 -20.56
C GLY A 99 -10.35 0.26 -21.47
N ILE A 100 -9.24 0.93 -21.21
CA ILE A 100 -8.73 2.01 -22.07
C ILE A 100 -8.29 1.47 -23.42
N PHE A 101 -7.56 0.35 -23.46
CA PHE A 101 -7.12 -0.24 -24.73
C PHE A 101 -8.28 -0.72 -25.61
N LEU A 102 -9.29 -1.36 -24.99
CA LEU A 102 -10.50 -1.79 -25.70
C LEU A 102 -11.34 -0.58 -26.13
N GLY A 103 -11.49 0.43 -25.26
CA GLY A 103 -12.21 1.66 -25.57
C GLY A 103 -11.58 2.42 -26.74
N ALA A 104 -10.26 2.57 -26.75
CA ALA A 104 -9.54 3.20 -27.87
C ALA A 104 -9.73 2.40 -29.18
N SER A 105 -9.63 1.07 -29.11
CA SER A 105 -9.86 0.20 -30.27
C SER A 105 -11.28 0.34 -30.82
N LEU A 106 -12.29 0.40 -29.95
CA LEU A 106 -13.69 0.58 -30.35
C LEU A 106 -13.94 1.96 -30.98
N LEU A 107 -13.34 3.02 -30.43
CA LEU A 107 -13.43 4.36 -31.00
C LEU A 107 -12.84 4.41 -32.42
N THR A 108 -11.68 3.81 -32.64
CA THR A 108 -11.08 3.75 -33.99
C THR A 108 -11.97 3.01 -34.98
N LEU A 109 -12.65 1.93 -34.56
CA LEU A 109 -13.62 1.23 -35.42
C LEU A 109 -14.83 2.11 -35.73
N SER A 110 -15.36 2.86 -34.76
CA SER A 110 -16.46 3.78 -35.01
C SER A 110 -16.08 4.89 -36.00
N GLU A 111 -14.86 5.44 -35.90
CA GLU A 111 -14.36 6.45 -36.82
C GLU A 111 -14.23 5.91 -38.25
N LEU A 112 -13.75 4.68 -38.41
CA LEU A 112 -13.67 4.03 -39.72
C LEU A 112 -15.05 3.87 -40.38
N ILE A 113 -16.07 3.50 -39.60
CA ILE A 113 -17.45 3.36 -40.09
C ILE A 113 -18.00 4.70 -40.57
N GLU A 114 -17.85 5.77 -39.76
CA GLU A 114 -18.28 7.11 -40.13
C GLU A 114 -17.58 7.60 -41.41
N PHE A 115 -16.27 7.37 -41.52
CA PHE A 115 -15.50 7.72 -42.71
C PHE A 115 -16.00 7.03 -43.99
N VAL A 116 -16.33 5.74 -43.92
CA VAL A 116 -16.88 4.99 -45.06
C VAL A 116 -18.25 5.54 -45.48
N ILE A 117 -19.13 5.84 -44.52
CA ILE A 117 -20.46 6.38 -44.83
C ILE A 117 -20.35 7.75 -45.51
N LEU A 118 -19.51 8.64 -44.96
CA LEU A 118 -19.31 9.99 -45.51
C LEU A 118 -18.67 9.97 -46.90
N SER A 119 -17.66 9.12 -47.10
CA SER A 119 -17.00 8.98 -48.40
C SER A 119 -17.94 8.45 -49.47
N VAL A 120 -18.75 7.41 -49.17
CA VAL A 120 -19.77 6.90 -50.10
C VAL A 120 -20.81 7.98 -50.42
N ALA A 121 -21.32 8.71 -49.42
CA ALA A 121 -22.29 9.78 -49.64
C ALA A 121 -21.72 10.91 -50.54
N MET A 122 -20.45 11.26 -50.36
CA MET A 122 -19.75 12.24 -51.20
C MET A 122 -19.57 11.76 -52.64
N VAL A 123 -19.15 10.50 -52.83
CA VAL A 123 -19.02 9.89 -54.16
C VAL A 123 -20.38 9.80 -54.86
N MET A 124 -21.42 9.37 -54.16
CA MET A 124 -22.79 9.33 -54.70
C MET A 124 -23.27 10.71 -55.12
N LYS A 125 -23.10 11.75 -54.29
CA LYS A 125 -23.43 13.13 -54.66
C LYS A 125 -22.62 13.63 -55.87
N LYS A 126 -21.33 13.29 -55.96
CA LYS A 126 -20.48 13.66 -57.10
C LYS A 126 -20.92 12.95 -58.38
N CYS A 127 -21.21 11.65 -58.32
CA CYS A 127 -21.75 10.87 -59.43
C CYS A 127 -23.11 11.43 -59.90
N TYR A 128 -24.01 11.76 -58.97
CA TYR A 128 -25.28 12.41 -59.30
C TYR A 128 -25.09 13.79 -59.95
N ARG A 129 -24.17 14.64 -59.46
CA ARG A 129 -23.88 15.95 -60.08
C ARG A 129 -23.25 15.81 -61.48
N CYS A 130 -22.35 14.86 -61.69
CA CYS A 130 -21.76 14.61 -63.02
C CYS A 130 -22.77 14.04 -64.01
N ALA A 131 -23.67 13.15 -63.57
CA ALA A 131 -24.75 12.63 -64.41
C ALA A 131 -25.78 13.73 -64.75
N PHE A 132 -26.09 14.62 -63.81
CA PHE A 132 -26.96 15.77 -64.05
C PHE A 132 -26.32 16.79 -65.02
N ARG A 133 -25.01 17.04 -64.92
CA ARG A 133 -24.30 17.95 -65.84
C ARG A 133 -24.28 17.42 -67.28
N LYS A 134 -24.03 16.11 -67.48
CA LYS A 134 -24.12 15.48 -68.81
C LYS A 134 -25.52 15.59 -69.42
N LYS A 135 -26.57 15.45 -68.60
CA LYS A 135 -27.96 15.55 -69.06
C LYS A 135 -28.33 16.97 -69.53
N ASN A 136 -27.75 18.00 -68.93
CA ASN A 136 -27.94 19.38 -69.36
C ASN A 136 -27.18 19.70 -70.67
N GLU A 137 -25.95 19.21 -70.85
CA GLU A 137 -25.17 19.41 -72.09
C GLU A 137 -25.84 18.74 -73.31
N GLN A 138 -26.46 17.56 -73.13
CA GLN A 138 -27.23 16.89 -74.19
C GLN A 138 -28.54 17.60 -74.53
N ASN A 139 -29.26 18.11 -73.52
CA ASN A 139 -30.45 18.94 -73.73
C ASN A 139 -30.14 20.26 -74.46
N GLU A 140 -28.92 20.81 -74.32
CA GLU A 140 -28.50 22.06 -75.01
C GLU A 140 -28.11 21.81 -76.48
N GLN A 141 -27.56 20.63 -76.81
CA GLN A 141 -27.27 20.19 -78.18
C GLN A 141 -28.53 19.83 -78.98
N ASP A 142 -29.53 19.22 -78.34
CA ASP A 142 -30.82 18.92 -78.98
C ASP A 142 -31.62 20.19 -79.31
N LEU A 143 -31.40 21.29 -78.57
CA LEU A 143 -32.08 22.58 -78.80
C LEU A 143 -31.43 23.43 -79.91
N THR A 144 -30.13 23.28 -80.14
CA THR A 144 -29.39 23.99 -81.22
C THR A 144 -29.53 23.33 -82.59
N GLN A 145 -29.99 22.07 -82.65
CA GLN A 145 -30.31 21.38 -83.90
C GLN A 145 -31.74 21.70 -84.41
N TYR A 146 -32.52 22.46 -83.64
CA TYR A 146 -33.91 22.83 -83.94
C TYR A 146 -34.09 24.27 -84.45
N TYR A 147 -32.99 25.03 -84.59
CA TYR A 147 -32.91 26.37 -85.18
C TYR A 147 -31.90 26.38 -86.32
#